data_AF-A0A1I1H1T2-F1
#
_entry.id   AF-A0A1I1H1T2-F1
#
_cell.length_a   1.000
_cell.length_b   1.000
_cell.length_c   1.000
_cell.angle_alpha   90.00
_cell.angle_beta   90.00
_cell.angle_gamma   90.00
#
_symmetry.space_group_name_H-M   'P 1'
#
loop_
_entity.id
_entity.type
_entity.pdbx_description
1 polymer ?
#
loop_
_entity_poly.entity_id
_entity_poly.type
_entity_poly.pdbx_seq_one_letter_code
_entity_poly.pdbx_strand_id
1 'polypeptide(L)'
;MRQRRHIWFRGLLPNEPRILYLSAEAELTRKYLQPSLTQLEACLLAVRVGLDPELRHLRPVKLGKPYPLGQCLEIAQAVEQRLRVVTESSLPADAANGLRALRAFQRAGGTFRQVWGDLRGQYFQNAFQVGTLYVDVANDTVTPTKPKVEILPFDEAQFFPIRDFGHFRQIARRYWGDEVYPNHVLPKLAPHCPLINVSKPGRIKLHDATQYMLSMTRTQAFVPSEEVLRDAPMPEALFEQICRTLKGAGHALPRSPDHGRTLALQQCRLQRSKRWYQEPARVEEVIEDAQQVNLRLARWHHATQIRNPPLQDKPMPSIKIDNIDYDLDSLSIEARAQLQSIQFVDQELARLQAQVAAMQTARNAYVNALKAALPVVAGGDTIKLS
;
A
#
# COMPACT_ATOMS: atom_id res chain seq x y z
N MET A 1 46.23 -9.06 20.50
CA MET A 1 44.81 -9.06 20.93
C MET A 1 43.92 -8.95 19.71
N ARG A 2 43.17 -10.02 19.38
CA ARG A 2 42.30 -10.09 18.20
C ARG A 2 41.10 -9.14 18.37
N GLN A 3 40.96 -8.16 17.48
CA GLN A 3 39.74 -7.37 17.33
C GLN A 3 38.59 -8.33 16.99
N ARG A 4 37.68 -8.54 17.93
CA ARG A 4 36.41 -9.21 17.69
C ARG A 4 35.59 -8.31 16.76
N ARG A 5 35.56 -8.64 15.47
CA ARG A 5 34.53 -8.19 14.53
C ARG A 5 33.19 -8.71 15.05
N HIS A 6 32.49 -7.90 15.83
CA HIS A 6 31.08 -8.10 16.11
C HIS A 6 30.28 -7.79 14.84
N ILE A 7 30.31 -8.72 13.88
CA ILE A 7 29.30 -8.77 12.82
C ILE A 7 28.04 -9.28 13.52
N TRP A 8 27.28 -8.36 14.11
CA TRP A 8 25.90 -8.63 14.43
C TRP A 8 25.21 -8.92 13.09
N PHE A 9 24.84 -10.17 12.84
CA PHE A 9 23.85 -10.49 11.81
C PHE A 9 22.56 -9.78 12.22
N ARG A 10 22.41 -8.51 11.83
CA ARG A 10 21.14 -7.80 11.95
C ARG A 10 20.20 -8.44 10.93
N GLY A 11 19.09 -9.01 11.42
CA GLY A 11 17.98 -9.44 10.59
C GLY A 11 17.49 -8.31 9.68
N LEU A 12 16.76 -8.67 8.63
CA LEU A 12 16.19 -7.68 7.70
C LEU A 12 15.18 -6.78 8.42
N LEU A 13 15.16 -5.49 8.06
CA LEU A 13 14.00 -4.66 8.34
C LEU A 13 12.77 -5.22 7.59
N PRO A 14 11.54 -4.95 8.07
CA PRO A 14 10.33 -5.32 7.34
C PRO A 14 10.41 -4.79 5.89
N ASN A 15 10.20 -5.65 4.90
CA ASN A 15 10.28 -5.31 3.47
C ASN A 15 11.63 -4.72 2.99
N GLU A 16 12.74 -4.91 3.72
CA GLU A 16 14.06 -4.45 3.26
C GLU A 16 14.46 -5.12 1.94
N PRO A 17 14.82 -4.34 0.90
CA PRO A 17 15.27 -4.88 -0.38
C PRO A 17 16.73 -5.31 -0.27
N ARG A 18 16.95 -6.49 0.29
CA ARG A 18 18.29 -7.08 0.48
C ARG A 18 18.24 -8.61 0.50
N ILE A 19 19.13 -9.20 -0.30
CA ILE A 19 19.33 -10.65 -0.37
C ILE A 19 20.28 -11.08 0.76
N LEU A 20 19.82 -11.96 1.67
CA LEU A 20 20.64 -12.44 2.80
C LEU A 20 21.63 -13.55 2.39
N TYR A 21 21.17 -14.52 1.61
CA TYR A 21 21.91 -15.75 1.29
C TYR A 21 22.21 -15.82 -0.21
N LEU A 22 22.94 -14.82 -0.72
CA LEU A 22 23.12 -14.59 -2.16
C LEU A 22 23.52 -15.86 -2.93
N SER A 23 24.51 -16.62 -2.47
CA SER A 23 24.98 -17.82 -3.18
C SER A 23 23.91 -18.92 -3.26
N ALA A 24 23.17 -19.16 -2.17
CA ALA A 24 22.11 -20.16 -2.14
C ALA A 24 20.91 -19.72 -3.00
N GLU A 25 20.50 -18.45 -2.89
CA GLU A 25 19.43 -17.89 -3.71
C GLU A 25 19.81 -17.92 -5.20
N ALA A 26 21.07 -17.62 -5.55
CA ALA A 26 21.54 -17.65 -6.94
C ALA A 26 21.49 -19.05 -7.54
N GLU A 27 21.82 -20.08 -6.77
CA GLU A 27 21.71 -21.47 -7.21
C GLU A 27 20.25 -21.86 -7.49
N LEU A 28 19.35 -21.53 -6.56
CA LEU A 28 17.92 -21.82 -6.71
C LEU A 28 17.30 -21.01 -7.86
N THR A 29 17.62 -19.73 -7.99
CA THR A 29 17.15 -18.89 -9.10
C THR A 29 17.62 -19.46 -10.44
N ARG A 30 18.91 -19.82 -10.58
CA ARG A 30 19.46 -20.40 -11.82
C ARG A 30 18.78 -21.72 -12.17
N LYS A 31 18.52 -22.56 -11.17
CA LYS A 31 17.94 -23.90 -11.36
C LYS A 31 16.46 -23.86 -11.71
N TYR A 32 15.68 -23.03 -11.03
CA TYR A 32 14.22 -23.09 -11.09
C TYR A 32 13.55 -21.94 -11.85
N LEU A 33 14.13 -20.73 -11.81
CA LEU A 33 13.47 -19.53 -12.35
C LEU A 33 14.07 -19.07 -13.67
N GLN A 34 15.41 -19.06 -13.79
CA GLN A 34 16.11 -18.58 -14.98
C GLN A 34 15.69 -19.30 -16.28
N PRO A 35 15.46 -20.63 -16.30
CA PRO A 35 14.99 -21.33 -17.51
C PRO A 35 13.53 -21.01 -17.88
N SER A 36 12.78 -20.34 -17.00
CA SER A 36 11.34 -20.12 -17.13
C SER A 36 10.95 -18.66 -16.90
N LEU A 37 11.85 -17.70 -17.13
CA LEU A 37 11.59 -16.27 -16.89
C LEU A 37 10.39 -15.76 -17.69
N THR A 38 10.30 -16.10 -18.97
CA THR A 38 9.18 -15.70 -19.82
C THR A 38 7.85 -16.31 -19.33
N GLN A 39 7.88 -17.56 -18.87
CA GLN A 39 6.70 -18.23 -18.31
C GLN A 39 6.32 -17.64 -16.95
N LEU A 40 7.29 -17.27 -16.11
CA LEU A 40 7.07 -16.57 -14.85
C LEU A 40 6.41 -15.21 -15.09
N GLU A 41 6.91 -14.44 -16.05
CA GLU A 41 6.29 -13.18 -16.48
C GLU A 41 4.84 -13.40 -16.96
N ALA A 42 4.61 -14.41 -17.81
CA ALA A 42 3.27 -14.77 -18.27
C ALA A 42 2.34 -15.15 -17.11
N CYS A 43 2.84 -15.84 -16.08
CA CYS A 43 2.09 -16.17 -14.86
C CYS A 43 1.66 -14.90 -14.12
N LEU A 44 2.59 -13.97 -13.89
CA LEU A 44 2.32 -12.72 -13.17
C LEU A 44 1.35 -11.83 -13.95
N LEU A 45 1.49 -11.78 -15.28
CA LEU A 45 0.56 -11.07 -16.17
C LEU A 45 -0.84 -11.69 -16.14
N ALA A 46 -0.97 -13.02 -16.19
CA ALA A 46 -2.26 -13.70 -16.11
C ALA A 46 -2.94 -13.43 -14.75
N VAL A 47 -2.18 -13.42 -13.65
CA VAL A 47 -2.67 -13.03 -12.32
C VAL A 47 -3.13 -11.57 -12.31
N ARG A 48 -2.34 -10.65 -12.89
CA ARG A 48 -2.73 -9.23 -13.05
C ARG A 48 -4.02 -9.08 -13.87
N VAL A 49 -4.17 -9.80 -14.98
CA VAL A 49 -5.38 -9.74 -15.82
C VAL A 49 -6.64 -10.09 -15.02
N GLY A 50 -6.57 -11.10 -14.16
CA GLY A 50 -7.68 -11.46 -13.28
C GLY A 50 -7.96 -10.43 -12.18
N LEU A 51 -6.92 -9.76 -11.66
CA LEU A 51 -7.04 -8.83 -10.53
C LEU A 51 -7.37 -7.38 -10.94
N ASP A 52 -6.89 -6.91 -12.08
CA ASP A 52 -7.02 -5.51 -12.50
C ASP A 52 -8.48 -5.01 -12.51
N PRO A 53 -9.48 -5.77 -12.99
CA PRO A 53 -10.88 -5.37 -12.90
C PRO A 53 -11.39 -5.24 -11.46
N GLU A 54 -11.06 -6.20 -10.59
CA GLU A 54 -11.43 -6.20 -9.17
C GLU A 54 -10.84 -4.99 -8.46
N LEU A 55 -9.54 -4.74 -8.65
CA LEU A 55 -8.82 -3.63 -8.02
C LEU A 55 -9.29 -2.26 -8.54
N ARG A 56 -9.57 -2.16 -9.84
CA ARG A 56 -10.14 -0.95 -10.44
C ARG A 56 -11.52 -0.65 -9.87
N HIS A 57 -12.34 -1.67 -9.62
CA HIS A 57 -13.66 -1.47 -9.02
C HIS A 57 -13.56 -1.09 -7.54
N LEU A 58 -12.70 -1.77 -6.77
CA LEU A 58 -12.48 -1.52 -5.34
C LEU A 58 -11.92 -0.11 -5.07
N ARG A 59 -10.96 0.33 -5.89
CA ARG A 59 -10.31 1.63 -5.75
C ARG A 59 -10.04 2.25 -7.13
N PRO A 60 -11.07 2.82 -7.78
CA PRO A 60 -10.96 3.38 -9.13
C PRO A 60 -10.09 4.63 -9.17
N VAL A 61 -10.03 5.38 -8.07
CA VAL A 61 -9.24 6.60 -7.92
C VAL A 61 -8.46 6.57 -6.61
N LYS A 62 -7.18 6.91 -6.67
CA LYS A 62 -6.31 7.11 -5.50
C LYS A 62 -5.57 8.44 -5.66
N LEU A 63 -5.71 9.34 -4.67
CA LEU A 63 -5.07 10.67 -4.69
C LEU A 63 -5.35 11.44 -6.00
N GLY A 64 -6.59 11.39 -6.48
CA GLY A 64 -7.02 12.05 -7.74
C GLY A 64 -6.53 11.39 -9.03
N LYS A 65 -5.80 10.27 -8.95
CA LYS A 65 -5.30 9.52 -10.11
C LYS A 65 -6.12 8.25 -10.34
N PRO A 66 -6.50 7.93 -11.60
CA PRO A 66 -7.22 6.71 -11.90
C PRO A 66 -6.32 5.48 -11.73
N TYR A 67 -6.94 4.33 -11.44
CA TYR A 67 -6.26 3.03 -11.47
C TYR A 67 -5.48 2.84 -12.80
N PRO A 68 -4.21 2.38 -12.77
CA PRO A 68 -3.47 1.82 -11.63
C PRO A 68 -2.53 2.82 -10.91
N LEU A 69 -2.64 4.12 -11.20
CA LEU A 69 -1.63 5.09 -10.79
C LEU A 69 -1.49 5.22 -9.26
N GLY A 70 -0.26 5.08 -8.77
CA GLY A 70 0.06 5.15 -7.33
C GLY A 70 -0.42 3.97 -6.49
N GLN A 71 -0.85 2.87 -7.12
CA GLN A 71 -1.40 1.67 -6.45
C GLN A 71 -0.43 0.48 -6.41
N CYS A 72 0.90 0.73 -6.38
CA CYS A 72 1.89 -0.35 -6.39
C CYS A 72 1.80 -1.28 -5.17
N LEU A 73 1.50 -0.72 -3.99
CA LEU A 73 1.30 -1.53 -2.77
C LEU A 73 0.08 -2.45 -2.91
N GLU A 74 -1.07 -1.88 -3.28
CA GLU A 74 -2.32 -2.63 -3.39
C GLU A 74 -2.23 -3.73 -4.45
N ILE A 75 -1.61 -3.44 -5.59
CA ILE A 75 -1.39 -4.42 -6.66
C ILE A 75 -0.43 -5.52 -6.19
N ALA A 76 0.71 -5.16 -5.57
CA ALA A 76 1.65 -6.16 -5.07
C ALA A 76 1.01 -7.09 -4.03
N GLN A 77 0.29 -6.55 -3.04
CA GLN A 77 -0.39 -7.35 -2.03
C GLN A 77 -1.45 -8.29 -2.65
N ALA A 78 -2.25 -7.79 -3.58
CA ALA A 78 -3.27 -8.60 -4.25
C ALA A 78 -2.66 -9.72 -5.10
N VAL A 79 -1.57 -9.44 -5.82
CA VAL A 79 -0.83 -10.45 -6.59
C VAL A 79 -0.24 -11.50 -5.66
N GLU A 80 0.39 -11.10 -4.55
CA GLU A 80 0.95 -12.04 -3.57
C GLU A 80 -0.14 -12.96 -3.01
N GLN A 81 -1.29 -12.41 -2.63
CA GLN A 81 -2.43 -13.17 -2.13
C GLN A 81 -2.98 -14.13 -3.20
N ARG A 82 -3.14 -13.66 -4.44
CA ARG A 82 -3.64 -14.49 -5.55
C ARG A 82 -2.69 -15.63 -5.88
N LEU A 83 -1.37 -15.40 -5.85
CA LEU A 83 -0.35 -16.44 -6.08
C LEU A 83 -0.42 -17.59 -5.07
N ARG A 84 -0.91 -17.35 -3.85
CA ARG A 84 -1.09 -18.39 -2.82
C ARG A 84 -2.22 -19.36 -3.14
N VAL A 85 -3.24 -18.92 -3.87
CA VAL A 85 -4.49 -19.68 -4.09
C VAL A 85 -4.72 -20.10 -5.54
N VAL A 86 -4.10 -19.42 -6.51
CA VAL A 86 -4.26 -19.71 -7.94
C VAL A 86 -3.78 -21.13 -8.25
N THR A 87 -4.46 -21.83 -9.16
CA THR A 87 -4.10 -23.20 -9.56
C THR A 87 -3.62 -23.24 -11.01
N GLU A 88 -2.79 -24.23 -11.35
CA GLU A 88 -2.25 -24.39 -12.71
C GLU A 88 -3.37 -24.54 -13.75
N SER A 89 -4.46 -25.23 -13.39
CA SER A 89 -5.64 -25.44 -14.23
C SER A 89 -6.42 -24.15 -14.52
N SER A 90 -6.25 -23.11 -13.69
CA SER A 90 -6.90 -21.80 -13.86
C SER A 90 -6.11 -20.82 -14.74
N LEU A 91 -4.93 -21.22 -15.22
CA LEU A 91 -4.01 -20.37 -15.96
C LEU A 91 -3.80 -20.90 -17.39
N PRO A 92 -3.49 -20.02 -18.36
CA PRO A 92 -2.97 -20.43 -19.66
C PRO A 92 -1.72 -21.32 -19.51
N ALA A 93 -1.43 -22.18 -20.50
CA ALA A 93 -0.36 -23.17 -20.41
C ALA A 93 1.01 -22.59 -20.01
N ASP A 94 1.42 -21.46 -20.60
CA ASP A 94 2.68 -20.80 -20.28
C ASP A 94 2.68 -20.20 -18.87
N ALA A 95 1.57 -19.58 -18.46
CA ALA A 95 1.40 -19.08 -17.11
C ALA A 95 1.42 -20.22 -16.06
N ALA A 96 0.82 -21.36 -16.38
CA ALA A 96 0.87 -22.56 -15.54
C ALA A 96 2.30 -23.10 -15.39
N ASN A 97 3.11 -23.07 -16.46
CA ASN A 97 4.55 -23.38 -16.39
C ASN A 97 5.30 -22.42 -15.45
N GLY A 98 5.01 -21.12 -15.53
CA GLY A 98 5.60 -20.11 -14.64
C GLY A 98 5.24 -20.34 -13.18
N LEU A 99 3.97 -20.67 -12.90
CA LEU A 99 3.51 -21.01 -11.56
C LEU A 99 4.21 -22.27 -11.03
N ARG A 100 4.40 -23.29 -11.87
CA ARG A 100 5.16 -24.50 -11.51
C ARG A 100 6.60 -24.18 -11.13
N ALA A 101 7.27 -23.36 -11.94
CA ALA A 101 8.65 -22.92 -11.69
C ALA A 101 8.75 -22.18 -10.35
N LEU A 102 7.86 -21.21 -10.10
CA LEU A 102 7.81 -20.46 -8.84
C LEU A 102 7.57 -21.38 -7.63
N ARG A 103 6.61 -22.32 -7.74
CA ARG A 103 6.33 -23.30 -6.68
C ARG A 103 7.48 -24.27 -6.44
N ALA A 104 8.17 -24.70 -7.49
CA ALA A 104 9.35 -25.55 -7.37
C ALA A 104 10.49 -24.80 -6.66
N PHE A 105 10.72 -23.54 -7.03
CA PHE A 105 11.66 -22.65 -6.37
C PHE A 105 11.35 -22.48 -4.88
N GLN A 106 10.12 -22.14 -4.52
CA GLN A 106 9.71 -21.97 -3.11
C GLN A 106 9.82 -23.28 -2.32
N ARG A 107 9.42 -24.41 -2.89
CA ARG A 107 9.57 -25.74 -2.25
C ARG A 107 11.02 -26.13 -2.02
N ALA A 108 11.93 -25.67 -2.87
CA ALA A 108 13.36 -25.86 -2.71
C ALA A 108 14.00 -24.90 -1.69
N GLY A 109 13.20 -24.05 -1.01
CA GLY A 109 13.65 -23.10 0.00
C GLY A 109 13.97 -21.71 -0.54
N GLY A 110 13.62 -21.42 -1.79
CA GLY A 110 13.87 -20.13 -2.41
C GLY A 110 13.06 -18.99 -1.77
N THR A 111 13.69 -17.84 -1.58
CA THR A 111 13.05 -16.69 -0.94
C THR A 111 12.09 -15.98 -1.90
N PHE A 112 10.84 -15.80 -1.47
CA PHE A 112 9.86 -14.91 -2.10
C PHE A 112 9.31 -13.95 -1.05
N ARG A 113 9.60 -12.65 -1.19
CA ARG A 113 9.20 -11.61 -0.23
C ARG A 113 8.78 -10.33 -0.94
N GLN A 114 7.77 -9.65 -0.40
CA GLN A 114 7.55 -8.23 -0.72
C GLN A 114 8.69 -7.38 -0.17
N VAL A 115 9.11 -6.41 -0.98
CA VAL A 115 10.18 -5.47 -0.67
C VAL A 115 9.75 -4.06 -1.03
N TRP A 116 10.22 -3.07 -0.26
CA TRP A 116 9.89 -1.66 -0.41
C TRP A 116 11.14 -0.80 -0.27
N GLY A 117 11.33 0.14 -1.19
CA GLY A 117 12.56 0.91 -1.23
C GLY A 117 12.58 2.01 -2.29
N ASP A 118 13.78 2.55 -2.48
CA ASP A 118 14.12 3.51 -3.52
C ASP A 118 14.43 2.77 -4.83
N LEU A 119 13.59 2.98 -5.84
CA LEU A 119 13.86 2.53 -7.20
C LEU A 119 14.53 3.65 -7.98
N ARG A 120 15.81 3.42 -8.34
CA ARG A 120 16.60 4.26 -9.25
C ARG A 120 16.77 5.72 -8.78
N GLY A 121 16.68 6.00 -7.48
CA GLY A 121 16.80 7.35 -6.92
C GLY A 121 15.60 8.26 -7.20
N GLN A 122 14.47 7.67 -7.59
CA GLN A 122 13.34 8.39 -8.20
C GLN A 122 11.99 8.06 -7.56
N TYR A 123 11.75 6.80 -7.18
CA TYR A 123 10.42 6.34 -6.79
C TYR A 123 10.46 5.51 -5.51
N PHE A 124 9.43 5.66 -4.67
CA PHE A 124 9.13 4.62 -3.68
C PHE A 124 8.37 3.50 -4.39
N GLN A 125 8.94 2.29 -4.40
CA GLN A 125 8.32 1.15 -5.08
C GLN A 125 8.08 -0.01 -4.15
N ASN A 126 6.92 -0.67 -4.32
CA ASN A 126 6.65 -2.01 -3.79
C ASN A 126 6.87 -3.01 -4.91
N ALA A 127 7.72 -4.00 -4.66
CA ALA A 127 8.05 -5.06 -5.59
C ALA A 127 8.26 -6.36 -4.81
N PHE A 128 8.74 -7.40 -5.50
CA PHE A 128 9.13 -8.66 -4.90
C PHE A 128 10.61 -8.95 -5.11
N GLN A 129 11.22 -9.53 -4.07
CA GLN A 129 12.48 -10.27 -4.20
C GLN A 129 12.10 -11.75 -4.40
N VAL A 130 12.47 -12.31 -5.55
CA VAL A 130 12.29 -13.73 -5.85
C VAL A 130 13.66 -14.34 -6.14
N GLY A 131 14.29 -14.88 -5.09
CA GLY A 131 15.70 -15.25 -5.09
C GLY A 131 16.60 -14.07 -5.42
N THR A 132 17.35 -14.15 -6.52
CA THR A 132 18.19 -13.05 -7.02
C THR A 132 17.51 -12.17 -8.06
N LEU A 133 16.19 -12.25 -8.19
CA LEU A 133 15.41 -11.43 -9.11
C LEU A 133 14.67 -10.32 -8.36
N TYR A 134 14.68 -9.13 -8.95
CA TYR A 134 13.70 -8.08 -8.71
C TYR A 134 12.50 -8.35 -9.63
N VAL A 135 11.31 -8.42 -9.03
CA VAL A 135 10.06 -8.68 -9.74
C VAL A 135 9.07 -7.57 -9.38
N ASP A 136 8.83 -6.66 -10.30
CA ASP A 136 7.84 -5.60 -10.17
C ASP A 136 6.57 -6.00 -10.89
N VAL A 137 5.50 -6.23 -10.15
CA VAL A 137 4.19 -6.55 -10.72
C VAL A 137 3.32 -5.32 -10.87
N ALA A 138 3.87 -4.12 -10.73
CA ALA A 138 3.19 -2.83 -10.69
C ALA A 138 4.00 -1.73 -11.41
N ASN A 139 4.76 -2.09 -12.44
CA ASN A 139 5.65 -1.17 -13.16
C ASN A 139 4.86 -0.10 -13.98
N ASP A 140 3.58 -0.36 -14.25
CA ASP A 140 2.64 0.57 -14.91
C ASP A 140 2.04 1.64 -13.97
N THR A 141 2.36 1.62 -12.67
CA THR A 141 1.71 2.49 -11.66
C THR A 141 2.25 3.91 -11.57
N VAL A 142 3.35 4.22 -12.25
CA VAL A 142 3.85 5.59 -12.42
C VAL A 142 3.68 6.06 -13.87
N THR A 143 3.99 5.17 -14.80
CA THR A 143 3.92 5.42 -16.25
C THR A 143 3.04 4.34 -16.87
N PRO A 144 1.75 4.62 -17.15
CA PRO A 144 0.79 3.60 -17.59
C PRO A 144 1.14 2.90 -18.92
N THR A 145 2.05 3.48 -19.70
CA THR A 145 2.52 2.91 -20.97
C THR A 145 3.65 1.89 -20.78
N LYS A 146 4.21 1.75 -19.58
CA LYS A 146 5.20 0.70 -19.28
C LYS A 146 4.54 -0.67 -19.25
N PRO A 147 5.32 -1.75 -19.46
CA PRO A 147 4.88 -3.11 -19.15
C PRO A 147 4.37 -3.20 -17.71
N LYS A 148 3.32 -4.00 -17.48
CA LYS A 148 2.73 -4.20 -16.14
C LYS A 148 3.67 -4.92 -15.20
N VAL A 149 4.43 -5.86 -15.75
CA VAL A 149 5.41 -6.69 -15.04
C VAL A 149 6.80 -6.36 -15.56
N GLU A 150 7.78 -6.24 -14.67
CA GLU A 150 9.21 -6.13 -14.97
C GLU A 150 9.95 -7.16 -14.12
N ILE A 151 10.82 -7.96 -14.75
CA ILE A 151 11.69 -8.92 -14.08
C ILE A 151 13.13 -8.60 -14.45
N LEU A 152 13.97 -8.35 -13.46
CA LEU A 152 15.39 -8.04 -13.64
C LEU A 152 16.23 -8.80 -12.61
N PRO A 153 17.52 -9.05 -12.88
CA PRO A 153 18.48 -9.31 -11.83
C PRO A 153 18.41 -8.21 -10.75
N PHE A 154 18.47 -8.59 -9.48
CA PHE A 154 18.21 -7.66 -8.37
C PHE A 154 19.25 -6.52 -8.30
N ASP A 155 20.50 -6.80 -8.65
CA ASP A 155 21.59 -5.84 -8.72
C ASP A 155 21.45 -4.86 -9.90
N GLU A 156 20.88 -5.32 -11.02
CA GLU A 156 20.57 -4.48 -12.19
C GLU A 156 19.35 -3.57 -11.98
N ALA A 157 18.43 -3.94 -11.08
CA ALA A 157 17.20 -3.17 -10.83
C ALA A 157 17.45 -1.78 -10.23
N GLN A 158 18.62 -1.56 -9.61
CA GLN A 158 18.97 -0.36 -8.85
C GLN A 158 17.91 -0.04 -7.78
N PHE A 159 17.53 -1.06 -7.02
CA PHE A 159 16.51 -0.99 -5.97
C PHE A 159 17.16 -1.06 -4.59
N PHE A 160 17.10 0.04 -3.84
CA PHE A 160 17.89 0.22 -2.62
C PHE A 160 17.00 0.41 -1.38
N PRO A 161 17.48 -0.03 -0.19
CA PRO A 161 16.79 0.27 1.06
C PRO A 161 16.71 1.78 1.33
N ILE A 162 15.63 2.22 1.98
CA ILE A 162 15.57 3.59 2.52
C ILE A 162 16.52 3.68 3.73
N ARG A 163 17.74 4.15 3.45
CA ARG A 163 18.84 4.26 4.41
C ARG A 163 18.52 5.03 5.70
N ASP A 164 17.84 6.17 5.57
CA ASP A 164 17.54 7.10 6.65
C ASP A 164 16.41 8.07 6.25
N PHE A 165 16.03 8.96 7.18
CA PHE A 165 15.00 9.97 6.92
C PHE A 165 15.45 11.08 5.95
N GLY A 166 16.75 11.34 5.81
CA GLY A 166 17.27 12.25 4.78
C GLY A 166 17.07 11.68 3.38
N HIS A 167 17.39 10.41 3.19
CA HIS A 167 17.14 9.66 1.97
C HIS A 167 15.64 9.62 1.66
N PHE A 168 14.79 9.31 2.65
CA PHE A 168 13.34 9.37 2.50
C PHE A 168 12.87 10.74 1.97
N ARG A 169 13.32 11.84 2.59
CA ARG A 169 12.96 13.21 2.17
C ARG A 169 13.36 13.50 0.73
N GLN A 170 14.55 13.06 0.31
CA GLN A 170 15.03 13.23 -1.05
C GLN A 170 14.09 12.56 -2.07
N ILE A 171 13.70 11.31 -1.81
CA ILE A 171 12.80 10.57 -2.70
C ILE A 171 11.38 11.16 -2.66
N ALA A 172 10.84 11.49 -1.49
CA ALA A 172 9.52 12.11 -1.36
C ALA A 172 9.41 13.43 -2.13
N ARG A 173 10.43 14.28 -2.06
CA ARG A 173 10.50 15.54 -2.83
C ARG A 173 10.48 15.30 -4.33
N ARG A 174 11.26 14.33 -4.83
CA ARG A 174 11.33 14.01 -6.26
C ARG A 174 10.05 13.34 -6.77
N TYR A 175 9.54 12.37 -6.02
CA TYR A 175 8.45 11.52 -6.47
C TYR A 175 7.08 12.18 -6.29
N TRP A 176 6.80 12.68 -5.09
CA TRP A 176 5.50 13.28 -4.76
C TRP A 176 5.48 14.79 -4.96
N GLY A 177 6.65 15.44 -5.01
CA GLY A 177 6.74 16.90 -5.03
C GLY A 177 6.37 17.52 -3.69
N ASP A 178 6.41 16.74 -2.61
CA ASP A 178 6.14 17.19 -1.24
C ASP A 178 7.32 18.00 -0.71
N GLU A 179 7.02 19.03 0.08
CA GLU A 179 7.99 19.55 1.04
C GLU A 179 7.96 18.73 2.32
N VAL A 180 9.14 18.37 2.82
CA VAL A 180 9.26 17.50 3.98
C VAL A 180 10.17 18.13 5.03
N TYR A 181 9.58 18.41 6.19
CA TYR A 181 10.19 19.14 7.28
C TYR A 181 10.39 18.25 8.51
N PRO A 182 11.38 18.55 9.36
CA PRO A 182 11.46 17.95 10.68
C PRO A 182 10.19 18.20 11.52
N ASN A 183 9.75 17.19 12.26
CA ASN A 183 8.63 17.29 13.18
C ASN A 183 9.05 18.01 14.46
N HIS A 184 9.04 19.34 14.41
CA HIS A 184 9.22 20.18 15.59
C HIS A 184 7.90 20.50 16.29
N VAL A 185 6.74 20.08 15.77
CA VAL A 185 5.42 20.41 16.33
C VAL A 185 4.99 19.45 17.42
N LEU A 186 5.35 18.16 17.31
CA LEU A 186 4.91 17.09 18.21
C LEU A 186 6.09 16.38 18.86
N PRO A 187 6.77 16.99 19.85
CA PRO A 187 8.00 16.45 20.44
C PRO A 187 7.90 15.01 20.96
N LYS A 188 6.77 14.63 21.58
CA LYS A 188 6.56 13.27 22.11
C LYS A 188 6.56 12.20 21.00
N LEU A 189 6.02 12.55 19.83
CA LEU A 189 5.92 11.65 18.67
C LEU A 189 7.15 11.73 17.77
N ALA A 190 7.91 12.83 17.80
CA ALA A 190 9.06 13.07 16.94
C ALA A 190 10.12 11.94 16.93
N PRO A 191 10.42 11.23 18.04
CA PRO A 191 11.34 10.10 17.98
C PRO A 191 10.90 8.99 17.02
N HIS A 192 9.60 8.77 16.82
CA HIS A 192 9.06 7.74 15.94
C HIS A 192 8.58 8.30 14.59
N CYS A 193 8.03 9.52 14.61
CA CYS A 193 7.51 10.23 13.44
C CYS A 193 8.25 11.57 13.30
N PRO A 194 9.52 11.57 12.85
CA PRO A 194 10.37 12.76 12.86
C PRO A 194 10.12 13.71 11.69
N LEU A 195 9.16 13.41 10.81
CA LEU A 195 8.90 14.17 9.59
C LEU A 195 7.45 14.63 9.51
N ILE A 196 7.24 15.81 8.92
CA ILE A 196 5.95 16.33 8.49
C ILE A 196 6.03 16.59 6.98
N ASN A 197 5.10 15.98 6.24
CA ASN A 197 4.94 16.14 4.80
C ASN A 197 3.91 17.24 4.52
N VAL A 198 4.22 18.08 3.53
CA VAL A 198 3.32 19.09 2.97
C VAL A 198 3.26 18.89 1.47
N SER A 199 2.12 18.46 0.96
CA SER A 199 1.94 18.25 -0.48
C SER A 199 1.72 19.56 -1.22
N LYS A 200 1.83 19.55 -2.56
CA LYS A 200 1.58 20.74 -3.40
C LYS A 200 0.21 21.41 -3.14
N PRO A 201 -0.90 20.67 -2.97
CA PRO A 201 -2.19 21.26 -2.57
C PRO A 201 -2.26 21.77 -1.12
N GLY A 202 -1.14 21.79 -0.39
CA GLY A 202 -1.07 22.23 1.01
C GLY A 202 -1.61 21.21 2.02
N ARG A 203 -1.79 19.94 1.64
CA ARG A 203 -2.21 18.89 2.59
C ARG A 203 -1.03 18.60 3.52
N ILE A 204 -1.27 18.76 4.82
CA ILE A 204 -0.27 18.53 5.86
C ILE A 204 -0.50 17.14 6.45
N LYS A 205 0.58 16.36 6.60
CA LYS A 205 0.54 15.03 7.17
C LYS A 205 1.76 14.80 8.06
N LEU A 206 1.55 14.32 9.29
CA LEU A 206 2.60 13.69 10.07
C LEU A 206 3.01 12.41 9.35
N HIS A 207 4.29 12.27 9.01
CA HIS A 207 4.80 11.15 8.23
C HIS A 207 4.29 9.81 8.77
N ASP A 208 3.82 8.95 7.86
CA ASP A 208 3.25 7.67 8.24
C ASP A 208 4.28 6.83 9.00
N ALA A 209 3.86 6.36 10.17
CA ALA A 209 4.59 5.41 11.00
C ALA A 209 4.60 4.01 10.33
N THR A 210 5.20 3.90 9.14
CA THR A 210 5.27 2.62 8.44
C THR A 210 6.15 1.66 9.23
N GLN A 211 5.84 0.36 9.15
CA GLN A 211 6.59 -0.67 9.88
C GLN A 211 8.08 -0.66 9.54
N TYR A 212 8.45 -0.35 8.29
CA TYR A 212 9.83 -0.16 7.87
C TYR A 212 10.51 0.97 8.66
N MET A 213 9.94 2.19 8.61
CA MET A 213 10.55 3.39 9.18
C MET A 213 10.59 3.33 10.71
N LEU A 214 9.55 2.77 11.33
CA LEU A 214 9.52 2.49 12.76
C LEU A 214 10.59 1.48 13.17
N SER A 215 10.75 0.40 12.40
CA SER A 215 11.77 -0.62 12.68
C SER A 215 13.19 -0.07 12.51
N MET A 216 13.43 0.75 11.47
CA MET A 216 14.69 1.45 11.26
C MET A 216 15.05 2.32 12.47
N THR A 217 14.07 3.11 12.92
CA THR A 217 14.20 4.00 14.07
C THR A 217 14.51 3.24 15.35
N ARG A 218 13.80 2.16 15.63
CA ARG A 218 13.94 1.36 16.85
C ARG A 218 15.25 0.56 16.88
N THR A 219 15.61 -0.08 15.78
CA THR A 219 16.86 -0.85 15.64
C THR A 219 18.10 0.02 15.83
N GLN A 220 17.96 1.33 15.63
CA GLN A 220 19.01 2.32 15.79
C GLN A 220 18.73 3.27 16.97
N ALA A 221 17.88 2.86 17.92
CA ALA A 221 17.62 3.58 19.17
C ALA A 221 17.34 5.09 18.97
N PHE A 222 16.48 5.44 18.02
CA PHE A 222 16.09 6.82 17.65
C PHE A 222 17.20 7.70 17.07
N VAL A 223 18.38 7.17 16.76
CA VAL A 223 19.48 7.95 16.15
C VAL A 223 19.08 8.56 14.79
N PRO A 224 18.46 7.82 13.85
CA PRO A 224 18.04 8.39 12.56
C PRO A 224 17.04 9.54 12.71
N SER A 225 16.12 9.44 13.69
CA SER A 225 15.18 10.51 14.00
C SER A 225 15.89 11.74 14.57
N GLU A 226 16.85 11.55 15.49
CA GLU A 226 17.61 12.65 16.07
C GLU A 226 18.45 13.38 15.01
N GLU A 227 18.98 12.67 14.01
CA GLU A 227 19.72 13.27 12.89
C GLU A 227 18.85 14.23 12.09
N VAL A 228 17.70 13.78 11.58
CA VAL A 228 16.84 14.63 10.76
C VAL A 228 16.16 15.75 11.56
N LEU A 229 15.96 15.56 12.87
CA LEU A 229 15.38 16.58 13.75
C LEU A 229 16.33 17.77 13.99
N ARG A 230 17.63 17.64 13.73
CA ARG A 230 18.61 18.75 13.83
C ARG A 230 18.53 19.73 12.67
N ASP A 231 17.95 19.30 11.55
CA ASP A 231 17.86 20.10 10.34
C ASP A 231 17.05 21.39 10.53
N ALA A 232 17.13 22.26 9.52
CA ALA A 232 16.40 23.51 9.50
C ALA A 232 14.89 23.29 9.76
N PRO A 233 14.27 24.10 10.63
CA PRO A 233 12.85 24.01 10.91
C PRO A 233 12.00 24.36 9.68
N MET A 234 10.73 24.00 9.73
CA MET A 234 9.75 24.53 8.79
C MET A 234 9.55 26.04 8.97
N PRO A 235 9.02 26.75 7.94
CA PRO A 235 8.67 28.16 8.06
C PRO A 235 7.75 28.42 9.27
N GLU A 236 7.96 29.54 9.96
CA GLU A 236 7.24 29.87 11.19
C GLU A 236 5.72 29.90 11.00
N ALA A 237 5.24 30.51 9.91
CA ALA A 237 3.82 30.54 9.58
C ALA A 237 3.19 29.14 9.45
N LEU A 238 3.92 28.19 8.84
CA LEU A 238 3.48 26.80 8.73
C LEU A 238 3.45 26.12 10.11
N PHE A 239 4.50 26.31 10.91
CA PHE A 239 4.57 25.80 12.27
C PHE A 239 3.38 26.28 13.13
N GLU A 240 3.11 27.59 13.13
CA GLU A 240 2.01 28.20 13.86
C GLU A 240 0.64 27.69 13.40
N GLN A 241 0.47 27.50 12.09
CA GLN A 241 -0.74 26.93 11.52
C GLN A 241 -1.00 25.52 12.03
N ILE A 242 0.02 24.64 12.00
CA ILE A 242 -0.12 23.27 12.51
C ILE A 242 -0.42 23.28 14.01
N CYS A 243 0.28 24.11 14.79
CA CYS A 243 0.02 24.25 16.22
C CYS A 243 -1.42 24.72 16.51
N ARG A 244 -1.91 25.71 15.77
CA ARG A 244 -3.32 26.16 15.90
C ARG A 244 -4.30 25.04 15.58
N THR A 245 -4.06 24.29 14.51
CA THR A 245 -4.92 23.15 14.12
C THR A 245 -4.95 22.06 15.19
N LEU A 246 -3.81 21.78 15.83
CA LEU A 246 -3.68 20.74 16.85
C LEU A 246 -4.00 21.22 18.28
N LYS A 247 -4.35 22.50 18.47
CA LYS A 247 -4.65 23.05 19.81
C LYS A 247 -5.82 22.32 20.48
N GLY A 248 -5.64 21.85 21.70
CA GLY A 248 -6.65 21.06 22.41
C GLY A 248 -6.75 19.60 21.95
N ALA A 249 -5.78 19.09 21.20
CA ALA A 249 -5.68 17.66 20.85
C ALA A 249 -4.98 16.81 21.93
N GLY A 250 -4.79 17.34 23.15
CA GLY A 250 -4.07 16.62 24.21
C GLY A 250 -2.54 16.57 24.05
N HIS A 251 -1.97 17.21 23.03
CA HIS A 251 -0.52 17.30 22.83
C HIS A 251 0.07 18.57 23.45
N ALA A 252 1.23 18.45 24.07
CA ALA A 252 2.04 19.60 24.48
C ALA A 252 2.69 20.24 23.25
N LEU A 253 2.14 21.37 22.80
CA LEU A 253 2.60 22.08 21.62
C LEU A 253 3.70 23.11 21.98
N PRO A 254 4.82 23.15 21.25
CA PRO A 254 5.89 24.12 21.51
C PRO A 254 5.50 25.55 21.13
N ARG A 255 6.27 26.51 21.63
CA ARG A 255 6.03 27.97 21.44
C ARG A 255 6.62 28.53 20.15
N SER A 256 7.64 27.87 19.62
CA SER A 256 8.35 28.24 18.39
C SER A 256 8.99 27.00 17.78
N PRO A 257 9.40 27.06 16.49
CA PRO A 257 10.09 25.94 15.86
C PRO A 257 11.37 25.51 16.61
N ASP A 258 12.16 26.46 17.11
CA ASP A 258 13.40 26.17 17.85
C ASP A 258 13.16 25.53 19.21
N HIS A 259 12.11 25.98 19.91
CA HIS A 259 11.68 25.33 21.15
C HIS A 259 11.23 23.89 20.85
N GLY A 260 10.46 23.70 19.77
CA GLY A 260 10.01 22.39 19.31
C GLY A 260 11.16 21.44 18.96
N ARG A 261 12.16 21.93 18.23
CA ARG A 261 13.39 21.21 17.93
C ARG A 261 14.12 20.76 19.20
N THR A 262 14.28 21.66 20.16
CA THR A 262 14.92 21.36 21.45
C THR A 262 14.18 20.23 22.18
N LEU A 263 12.86 20.34 22.29
CA LEU A 263 12.03 19.32 22.94
C LEU A 263 12.07 17.98 22.19
N ALA A 264 12.02 17.98 20.87
CA ALA A 264 12.04 16.76 20.05
C ALA A 264 13.37 15.99 20.22
N LEU A 265 14.49 16.70 20.23
CA LEU A 265 15.82 16.12 20.48
C LEU A 265 15.94 15.60 21.92
N GLN A 266 15.40 16.32 22.91
CA GLN A 266 15.33 15.84 24.30
C GLN A 266 14.51 14.55 24.40
N GLN A 267 13.38 14.46 23.69
CA GLN A 267 12.56 13.25 23.66
C GLN A 267 13.31 12.07 23.03
N CYS A 268 14.08 12.26 21.95
CA CYS A 268 14.91 11.18 21.41
C CYS A 268 15.88 10.61 22.46
N ARG A 269 16.55 11.50 23.22
CA ARG A 269 17.50 11.11 24.28
C ARG A 269 16.81 10.44 25.47
N LEU A 270 15.67 11.00 25.90
CA LEU A 270 14.87 10.46 27.00
C LEU A 270 14.39 9.05 26.68
N GLN A 271 13.71 8.85 25.54
CA GLN A 271 13.16 7.57 25.15
C GLN A 271 14.27 6.53 24.91
N ARG A 272 15.43 6.95 24.38
CA ARG A 272 16.63 6.11 24.27
C ARG A 272 17.15 5.67 25.64
N SER A 273 17.28 6.60 26.59
CA SER A 273 17.75 6.30 27.96
C SER A 273 16.84 5.33 28.69
N LYS A 274 15.54 5.40 28.42
CA LYS A 274 14.52 4.49 28.94
C LYS A 274 14.40 3.17 28.18
N ARG A 275 15.15 3.00 27.08
CA ARG A 275 15.11 1.83 26.19
C ARG A 275 13.73 1.55 25.59
N TRP A 276 12.89 2.57 25.45
CA TRP A 276 11.55 2.43 24.89
C TRP A 276 11.52 1.96 23.44
N TYR A 277 12.63 2.06 22.71
CA TYR A 277 12.76 1.42 21.39
C TYR A 277 12.64 -0.11 21.44
N GLN A 278 12.77 -0.74 22.62
CA GLN A 278 12.59 -2.18 22.82
C GLN A 278 11.14 -2.56 23.17
N GLU A 279 10.26 -1.60 23.49
CA GLU A 279 8.90 -1.84 23.98
C GLU A 279 7.87 -1.81 22.81
N PRO A 280 7.25 -2.95 22.44
CA PRO A 280 6.31 -2.99 21.30
C PRO A 280 5.02 -2.19 21.53
N ALA A 281 4.44 -2.25 22.73
CA ALA A 281 3.18 -1.55 23.05
C ALA A 281 3.23 -0.04 22.78
N ARG A 282 4.39 0.58 22.99
CA ARG A 282 4.59 2.01 22.70
C ARG A 282 4.50 2.34 21.22
N VAL A 283 4.82 1.39 20.35
CA VAL A 283 4.73 1.58 18.89
C VAL A 283 3.27 1.64 18.47
N GLU A 284 2.42 0.80 19.06
CA GLU A 284 0.98 0.79 18.82
C GLU A 284 0.35 2.13 19.24
N GLU A 285 0.65 2.60 20.46
CA GLU A 285 0.21 3.92 20.94
C GLU A 285 0.64 5.06 20.00
N VAL A 286 1.89 5.02 19.51
CA VAL A 286 2.41 6.02 18.57
C VAL A 286 1.67 5.99 17.23
N ILE A 287 1.37 4.80 16.73
CA ILE A 287 0.63 4.64 15.46
C ILE A 287 -0.77 5.24 15.61
N GLU A 288 -1.46 4.95 16.72
CA GLU A 288 -2.79 5.50 17.03
C GLU A 288 -2.75 7.03 17.17
N ASP A 289 -1.82 7.57 17.97
CA ASP A 289 -1.64 9.01 18.14
C ASP A 289 -1.37 9.70 16.79
N ALA A 290 -0.49 9.12 15.96
CA ALA A 290 -0.15 9.66 14.65
C ALA A 290 -1.36 9.65 13.70
N GLN A 291 -2.20 8.62 13.76
CA GLN A 291 -3.45 8.57 12.99
C GLN A 291 -4.42 9.67 13.43
N GLN A 292 -4.63 9.85 14.74
CA GLN A 292 -5.52 10.91 15.25
C GLN A 292 -5.05 12.31 14.85
N VAL A 293 -3.74 12.56 14.91
CA VAL A 293 -3.13 13.80 14.40
C VAL A 293 -3.44 13.98 12.92
N ASN A 294 -3.23 12.94 12.10
CA ASN A 294 -3.46 13.00 10.66
C ASN A 294 -4.92 13.20 10.28
N LEU A 295 -5.86 12.56 11.01
CA LEU A 295 -7.29 12.78 10.83
C LEU A 295 -7.68 14.23 11.08
N ARG A 296 -7.11 14.84 12.12
CA ARG A 296 -7.38 16.24 12.47
C ARG A 296 -6.82 17.21 11.43
N LEU A 297 -5.60 16.97 10.94
CA LEU A 297 -4.98 17.76 9.87
C LEU A 297 -5.76 17.65 8.56
N ALA A 298 -6.26 16.46 8.22
CA ALA A 298 -7.09 16.25 7.04
C ALA A 298 -8.43 16.99 7.13
N ARG A 299 -9.13 16.92 8.27
CA ARG A 299 -10.38 17.66 8.50
C ARG A 299 -10.19 19.17 8.37
N TRP A 300 -9.09 19.70 8.90
CA TRP A 300 -8.75 21.11 8.77
C TRP A 300 -8.53 21.51 7.30
N HIS A 301 -7.76 20.71 6.55
CA HIS A 301 -7.51 20.98 5.13
C HIS A 301 -8.82 21.01 4.33
N HIS A 302 -9.72 20.04 4.55
CA HIS A 302 -11.05 20.04 3.93
C HIS A 302 -11.88 21.27 4.29
N ALA A 303 -11.92 21.66 5.58
CA ALA A 303 -12.65 22.84 6.01
C ALA A 303 -12.09 24.14 5.38
N THR A 304 -10.78 24.23 5.16
CA THR A 304 -10.17 25.37 4.45
C THR A 304 -10.47 25.38 2.96
N GLN A 305 -10.51 24.21 2.31
CA GLN A 305 -10.86 24.07 0.89
C GLN A 305 -12.32 24.46 0.62
N ILE A 306 -13.25 24.15 1.53
CA ILE A 306 -14.65 24.58 1.41
C ILE A 306 -14.78 26.12 1.51
N ARG A 307 -14.01 26.74 2.40
CA ARG A 307 -14.06 28.21 2.61
C ARG A 307 -13.40 28.98 1.47
N ASN A 308 -12.36 28.43 0.88
CA ASN A 308 -11.61 29.00 -0.24
C ASN A 308 -11.45 27.92 -1.33
N PRO A 309 -12.45 27.72 -2.20
CA PRO A 309 -12.36 26.71 -3.24
C PRO A 309 -11.23 27.08 -4.21
N PRO A 310 -10.28 26.17 -4.48
CA PRO A 310 -9.29 26.40 -5.51
C PRO A 310 -9.98 26.52 -6.86
N LEU A 311 -9.42 27.34 -7.76
CA LEU A 311 -9.80 27.35 -9.16
C LEU A 311 -9.48 25.97 -9.76
N GLN A 312 -10.54 25.17 -9.95
CA GLN A 312 -10.62 23.84 -10.57
C GLN A 312 -9.36 22.95 -10.45
N ASP A 313 -9.45 21.94 -9.58
CA ASP A 313 -8.78 20.66 -9.83
C ASP A 313 -9.60 19.47 -9.31
N LYS A 314 -9.52 18.35 -10.04
CA LYS A 314 -10.36 17.12 -10.03
C LYS A 314 -11.07 16.70 -8.71
N PRO A 315 -12.27 16.08 -8.82
CA PRO A 315 -12.99 15.56 -7.66
C PRO A 315 -12.19 14.46 -6.94
N MET A 316 -12.11 14.59 -5.61
CA MET A 316 -11.59 13.55 -4.73
C MET A 316 -12.62 12.42 -4.57
N PRO A 317 -12.19 11.17 -4.40
CA PRO A 317 -13.12 10.07 -4.16
C PRO A 317 -13.73 10.18 -2.75
N SER A 318 -15.03 10.50 -2.68
CA SER A 318 -15.85 10.45 -1.48
C SER A 318 -16.78 9.22 -1.49
N ILE A 319 -17.17 8.76 -0.30
CA ILE A 319 -18.30 7.85 -0.10
C ILE A 319 -19.41 8.59 0.65
N LYS A 320 -20.65 8.44 0.19
CA LYS A 320 -21.82 8.98 0.88
C LYS A 320 -22.43 7.94 1.81
N ILE A 321 -22.54 8.29 3.08
CA ILE A 321 -23.26 7.50 4.10
C ILE A 321 -24.21 8.46 4.81
N ASP A 322 -25.50 8.14 4.88
CA ASP A 322 -26.55 8.98 5.48
C ASP A 322 -26.56 10.43 4.94
N ASN A 323 -26.35 10.58 3.64
CA ASN A 323 -26.29 11.86 2.92
C ASN A 323 -25.13 12.78 3.34
N ILE A 324 -24.11 12.24 4.03
CA ILE A 324 -22.86 12.92 4.39
C ILE A 324 -21.73 12.37 3.52
N ASP A 325 -20.96 13.25 2.89
CA ASP A 325 -19.77 12.90 2.10
C ASP A 325 -18.54 12.67 3.01
N TYR A 326 -17.99 11.46 2.96
CA TYR A 326 -16.76 11.07 3.65
C TYR A 326 -15.62 10.88 2.65
N ASP A 327 -14.48 11.53 2.88
CA ASP A 327 -13.26 11.26 2.12
C ASP A 327 -12.69 9.89 2.51
N LEU A 328 -12.52 8.99 1.53
CA LEU A 328 -11.96 7.66 1.74
C LEU A 328 -10.58 7.68 2.42
N ASP A 329 -9.77 8.71 2.15
CA ASP A 329 -8.45 8.84 2.75
C ASP A 329 -8.49 9.34 4.20
N SER A 330 -9.64 9.83 4.67
CA SER A 330 -9.89 10.28 6.04
C SER A 330 -10.52 9.22 6.94
N LEU A 331 -10.81 8.03 6.41
CA LEU A 331 -11.36 6.92 7.20
C LEU A 331 -10.29 6.30 8.13
N SER A 332 -10.69 5.93 9.36
CA SER A 332 -9.85 5.15 10.29
C SER A 332 -9.54 3.76 9.72
N ILE A 333 -8.58 3.04 10.32
CA ILE A 333 -8.27 1.66 9.89
C ILE A 333 -9.51 0.77 10.03
N GLU A 334 -10.24 0.91 11.12
CA GLU A 334 -11.46 0.15 11.41
C GLU A 334 -12.54 0.51 10.39
N ALA A 335 -12.75 1.81 10.12
CA ALA A 335 -13.73 2.26 9.12
C ALA A 335 -13.36 1.77 7.70
N ARG A 336 -12.07 1.71 7.37
CA ARG A 336 -11.59 1.11 6.11
C ARG A 336 -11.78 -0.40 6.09
N ALA A 337 -11.53 -1.10 7.19
CA ALA A 337 -11.76 -2.54 7.30
C ALA A 337 -13.24 -2.89 7.19
N GLN A 338 -14.12 -2.08 7.78
CA GLN A 338 -15.57 -2.21 7.63
C GLN A 338 -16.01 -1.89 6.21
N LEU A 339 -15.48 -0.83 5.59
CA LEU A 339 -15.75 -0.53 4.18
C LEU A 339 -15.32 -1.68 3.27
N GLN A 340 -14.13 -2.25 3.48
CA GLN A 340 -13.66 -3.44 2.76
C GLN A 340 -14.58 -4.65 2.99
N SER A 341 -15.06 -4.84 4.22
CA SER A 341 -16.00 -5.91 4.56
C SER A 341 -17.34 -5.74 3.85
N ILE A 342 -17.87 -4.51 3.80
CA ILE A 342 -19.10 -4.17 3.06
C ILE A 342 -18.90 -4.41 1.57
N GLN A 343 -17.81 -3.91 0.99
CA GLN A 343 -17.47 -4.12 -0.42
C GLN A 343 -17.32 -5.61 -0.76
N PHE A 344 -16.74 -6.41 0.14
CA PHE A 344 -16.65 -7.86 -0.02
C PHE A 344 -18.03 -8.52 -0.03
N VAL A 345 -18.92 -8.12 0.89
CA VAL A 345 -20.31 -8.62 0.93
C VAL A 345 -21.07 -8.21 -0.34
N ASP A 346 -20.92 -6.96 -0.79
CA ASP A 346 -21.55 -6.46 -2.02
C ASP A 346 -21.08 -7.23 -3.26
N GLN A 347 -19.79 -7.58 -3.31
CA GLN A 347 -19.22 -8.42 -4.37
C GLN A 347 -19.82 -9.83 -4.38
N GLU A 348 -19.92 -10.48 -3.22
CA GLU A 348 -20.52 -11.80 -3.13
C GLU A 348 -22.02 -11.76 -3.47
N LEU A 349 -22.73 -10.70 -3.08
CA LEU A 349 -24.12 -10.48 -3.48
C LEU A 349 -24.25 -10.32 -4.99
N ALA A 350 -23.41 -9.50 -5.64
CA ALA A 350 -23.42 -9.34 -7.09
C ALA A 350 -23.09 -10.66 -7.82
N ARG A 351 -22.13 -11.44 -7.30
CA ARG A 351 -21.78 -12.77 -7.84
C ARG A 351 -22.95 -13.73 -7.75
N LEU A 352 -23.62 -13.79 -6.60
CA LEU A 352 -24.81 -14.62 -6.40
C LEU A 352 -25.97 -14.19 -7.30
N GLN A 353 -26.19 -12.88 -7.48
CA GLN A 353 -27.20 -12.36 -8.39
C GLN A 353 -26.94 -12.77 -9.85
N ALA A 354 -25.68 -12.74 -10.30
CA ALA A 354 -25.31 -13.21 -11.63
C ALA A 354 -25.58 -14.71 -11.81
N GLN A 355 -25.31 -15.52 -10.78
CA GLN A 355 -25.62 -16.95 -10.79
C GLN A 355 -27.14 -17.19 -10.83
N VAL A 356 -27.92 -16.44 -10.05
CA VAL A 356 -29.38 -16.50 -10.08
C VAL A 356 -29.91 -16.15 -11.47
N ALA A 357 -29.41 -15.09 -12.10
CA ALA A 357 -29.81 -14.70 -13.45
C ALA A 357 -29.50 -15.81 -14.49
N ALA A 358 -28.32 -16.43 -14.41
CA ALA A 358 -27.96 -17.55 -15.29
C ALA A 358 -28.91 -18.76 -15.09
N MET A 359 -29.22 -19.11 -13.85
CA MET A 359 -30.15 -20.20 -13.53
C MET A 359 -31.59 -19.88 -13.99
N GLN A 360 -32.03 -18.63 -13.88
CA GLN A 360 -33.33 -18.20 -14.40
C GLN A 360 -33.41 -18.32 -15.92
N THR A 361 -32.36 -17.92 -16.64
CA THR A 361 -32.27 -18.11 -18.10
C THR A 361 -32.34 -19.59 -18.48
N ALA A 362 -31.57 -20.44 -17.80
CA ALA A 362 -31.59 -21.89 -18.02
C ALA A 362 -32.98 -22.49 -17.76
N ARG A 363 -33.62 -22.12 -16.64
CA ARG A 363 -34.99 -22.52 -16.30
C ARG A 363 -35.97 -22.12 -17.40
N ASN A 364 -35.91 -20.89 -17.89
CA ASN A 364 -36.79 -20.40 -18.94
C ASN A 364 -36.58 -21.15 -20.26
N ALA A 365 -35.33 -21.47 -20.61
CA ALA A 365 -35.01 -22.31 -21.76
C ALA A 365 -35.64 -23.71 -21.64
N TYR A 366 -35.50 -24.36 -20.47
CA TYR A 366 -36.10 -25.68 -20.23
C TYR A 366 -37.63 -25.65 -20.26
N VAL A 367 -38.26 -24.61 -19.69
CA VAL A 367 -39.72 -24.42 -19.77
C VAL A 367 -40.17 -24.28 -21.22
N ASN A 368 -39.44 -23.52 -22.05
CA ASN A 368 -39.77 -23.35 -23.46
C ASN A 368 -39.58 -24.64 -24.26
N ALA A 369 -38.51 -25.39 -23.99
CA ALA A 369 -38.27 -26.70 -24.59
C ALA A 369 -39.38 -27.70 -24.21
N LEU A 370 -39.80 -27.71 -22.94
CA LEU A 370 -40.92 -28.52 -22.47
C LEU A 370 -42.23 -28.14 -23.17
N LYS A 371 -42.55 -26.85 -23.27
CA LYS A 371 -43.74 -26.37 -24.00
C LYS A 371 -43.78 -26.84 -25.45
N ALA A 372 -42.63 -26.85 -26.12
CA ALA A 372 -42.51 -27.34 -27.50
C ALA A 372 -42.66 -28.86 -27.63
N ALA A 373 -42.34 -29.61 -26.58
CA ALA A 373 -42.44 -31.07 -26.54
C ALA A 373 -43.82 -31.58 -26.06
N LEU A 374 -44.64 -30.71 -25.46
CA LEU A 374 -45.99 -31.06 -25.05
C LEU A 374 -46.94 -31.08 -26.27
N PRO A 375 -47.88 -32.05 -26.34
CA PRO A 375 -48.83 -32.12 -27.43
C PRO A 375 -49.73 -30.87 -27.47
N VAL A 376 -49.94 -30.31 -28.66
CA VAL A 376 -50.98 -29.31 -28.88
C VAL A 376 -52.32 -29.97 -28.64
N VAL A 377 -53.03 -29.58 -27.58
CA VAL A 377 -54.43 -29.96 -27.40
C VAL A 377 -55.21 -29.27 -28.51
N ALA A 378 -55.56 -30.03 -29.56
CA ALA A 378 -56.51 -29.61 -30.57
C ALA A 378 -57.84 -29.27 -29.89
N GLY A 379 -58.44 -28.16 -30.33
CA GLY A 379 -59.47 -27.42 -29.61
C GLY A 379 -60.66 -28.23 -29.09
N GLY A 380 -61.17 -27.78 -27.94
CA GLY A 380 -62.53 -28.07 -27.55
C GLY A 380 -63.49 -27.46 -28.56
N ASP A 381 -64.21 -28.32 -29.27
CA ASP A 381 -65.39 -27.96 -30.04
C ASP A 381 -66.32 -27.11 -29.19
N THR A 382 -66.51 -25.86 -29.61
CA THR A 382 -67.63 -25.05 -29.13
C THR A 382 -68.85 -25.50 -29.92
N ILE A 383 -69.57 -26.50 -29.39
CA ILE A 383 -70.90 -26.86 -29.84
C ILE A 383 -71.81 -25.66 -29.61
N LYS A 384 -72.22 -24.98 -30.69
CA LYS A 384 -73.43 -24.15 -30.69
C LYS A 384 -74.63 -25.10 -30.72
N LEU A 385 -75.30 -25.25 -29.59
CA LEU A 385 -76.69 -25.71 -29.55
C LEU A 385 -77.60 -24.48 -29.47
N SER A 386 -78.59 -24.52 -30.35
CA SER A 386 -79.70 -23.59 -30.61
C SER A 386 -80.27 -22.86 -29.40
#